data_AF-A0A1F2XTD6-F1
#
_entry.id   AF-A0A1F2XTD6-F1
#
_cell.length_a   1.000
_cell.length_b   1.000
_cell.length_c   1.000
_cell.angle_alpha   90.00
_cell.angle_beta   90.00
_cell.angle_gamma   90.00
#
_symmetry.space_group_name_H-M   'P 1'
#
loop_
_entity.id
_entity.type
_entity.pdbx_description
1 polymer ?
#
loop_
_entity_poly.entity_id
_entity_poly.type
_entity_poly.pdbx_seq_one_letter_code
_entity_poly.pdbx_strand_id
1 'polypeptide(L)'
;MHSQELLAELKRKLGYVSWQPISHEAYYFIESWVLEELKDIDRIIAESRRFQHCLAASFAERIIVREYAAFHMSHTDAQRHLTLGCHYIAGQLLFDQLEYPNNQKALPDDVVVAEQFIAMLNQTQ
;
A
#
# COMPACT_ATOMS: atom_id res chain seq x y z
N MET A 1 -17.45 -6.64 -9.17
CA MET A 1 -17.66 -8.04 -8.74
C MET A 1 -16.37 -8.68 -8.26
N HIS A 2 -15.31 -8.73 -9.07
CA HIS A 2 -14.06 -9.44 -8.74
C HIS A 2 -13.35 -9.06 -7.42
N SER A 3 -13.34 -7.78 -7.03
CA SER A 3 -12.60 -7.35 -5.81
C SER A 3 -13.19 -7.90 -4.51
N GLN A 4 -14.52 -7.99 -4.37
CA GLN A 4 -15.13 -8.46 -3.12
C GLN A 4 -14.98 -9.97 -2.93
N GLU A 5 -15.04 -10.74 -4.01
CA GLU A 5 -14.79 -12.19 -3.98
C GLU A 5 -13.33 -12.49 -3.64
N LEU A 6 -12.39 -11.75 -4.23
CA LEU A 6 -10.97 -11.84 -3.91
C LEU A 6 -10.72 -11.55 -2.41
N LEU A 7 -11.30 -10.47 -1.88
CA LEU A 7 -11.16 -10.09 -0.47
C LEU A 7 -11.78 -11.12 0.48
N ALA A 8 -12.95 -11.67 0.13
CA ALA A 8 -13.61 -12.71 0.92
C ALA A 8 -12.83 -14.04 0.89
N GLU A 9 -12.28 -14.40 -0.26
CA GLU A 9 -11.42 -15.56 -0.43
C GLU A 9 -10.10 -15.42 0.33
N LEU A 10 -9.46 -14.24 0.26
CA LEU A 10 -8.26 -13.91 1.04
C LEU A 10 -8.53 -14.04 2.54
N LYS A 11 -9.59 -13.41 3.06
CA LYS A 11 -9.94 -13.50 4.49
C LYS A 11 -10.22 -14.94 4.93
N ARG A 12 -10.85 -15.76 4.07
CA ARG A 12 -11.13 -17.17 4.36
C ARG A 12 -9.87 -18.04 4.31
N LYS A 13 -8.98 -17.82 3.33
CA LYS A 13 -7.74 -18.59 3.16
C LYS A 13 -6.71 -18.28 4.24
N LEU A 14 -6.61 -17.02 4.62
CA LEU A 14 -5.54 -16.51 5.47
C LEU A 14 -5.96 -16.44 6.93
N GLY A 15 -7.24 -16.20 7.23
CA GLY A 15 -7.69 -15.94 8.60
C GLY A 15 -7.24 -14.56 9.09
N TYR A 16 -7.00 -14.41 10.40
CA TYR A 16 -6.41 -13.19 10.96
C TYR A 16 -4.88 -13.25 10.81
N VAL A 17 -4.37 -12.57 9.78
CA VAL A 17 -2.92 -12.49 9.53
C VAL A 17 -2.51 -11.02 9.63
N SER A 18 -1.76 -10.72 10.68
CA SER A 18 -0.86 -9.57 10.71
C SER A 18 0.53 -10.07 10.35
N TRP A 19 1.19 -9.40 9.41
CA TRP A 19 2.57 -9.71 9.04
C TRP A 19 3.51 -8.70 9.66
N GLN A 20 4.79 -9.06 9.73
CA GLN A 20 5.83 -8.13 10.14
C GLN A 20 5.93 -7.02 9.08
N PRO A 21 5.64 -5.76 9.44
CA PRO A 21 5.71 -4.65 8.48
C PRO A 21 7.15 -4.42 8.02
N ILE A 22 7.29 -3.81 6.85
CA ILE A 22 8.57 -3.34 6.32
C ILE A 22 8.92 -1.96 6.92
N SER A 23 7.90 -1.17 7.24
CA SER A 23 7.98 0.09 7.97
C SER A 23 8.35 -0.13 9.43
N HIS A 24 9.26 0.70 9.92
CA HIS A 24 9.57 0.79 11.36
C HIS A 24 8.59 1.71 12.10
N GLU A 25 8.13 2.77 11.42
CA GLU A 25 7.20 3.75 11.98
C GLU A 25 5.76 3.47 11.54
N ALA A 26 4.80 3.90 12.34
CA ALA A 26 3.38 3.80 11.98
C ALA A 26 3.02 4.76 10.82
N TYR A 27 3.65 5.93 10.80
CA TYR A 27 3.38 6.98 9.81
C TYR A 27 4.69 7.63 9.36
N TYR A 28 4.78 7.90 8.06
CA TYR A 28 5.84 8.71 7.48
C TYR A 28 5.26 9.98 6.87
N PHE A 29 6.00 11.07 7.00
CA PHE A 29 5.60 12.38 6.49
C PHE A 29 6.60 12.81 5.42
N ILE A 30 6.09 13.12 4.23
CA ILE A 30 6.90 13.67 3.14
C ILE A 30 6.12 14.79 2.49
N GLU A 31 6.69 15.99 2.48
CA GLU A 31 6.01 17.21 2.02
C GLU A 31 4.62 17.36 2.69
N SER A 32 3.55 17.30 1.88
CA SER A 32 2.15 17.39 2.31
C SER A 32 1.45 16.02 2.30
N TRP A 33 2.20 14.93 2.34
CA TRP A 33 1.72 13.56 2.31
C TRP A 33 2.04 12.80 3.59
N VAL A 34 1.11 11.94 3.97
CA VAL A 34 1.24 10.98 5.06
C VAL A 34 1.14 9.58 4.47
N LEU A 35 2.08 8.71 4.84
CA LEU A 35 2.12 7.33 4.40
C LEU A 35 1.98 6.36 5.57
N GLU A 36 1.15 5.33 5.41
CA GLU A 36 0.91 4.26 6.38
C GLU A 36 1.02 2.91 5.66
N GLU A 37 1.83 1.97 6.17
CA GLU A 37 1.87 0.61 5.62
C GLU A 37 0.57 -0.15 5.92
N LEU A 38 0.00 -0.78 4.89
CA LEU A 38 -1.08 -1.74 5.03
C LEU A 38 -0.48 -3.04 5.55
N LYS A 39 -0.60 -3.29 6.86
CA LYS A 39 0.09 -4.39 7.58
C LYS A 39 -0.80 -5.51 8.12
N ASP A 40 -2.10 -5.43 7.82
CA ASP A 40 -3.06 -6.45 8.16
C ASP A 40 -4.17 -6.56 7.11
N ILE A 41 -4.76 -7.75 7.03
CA ILE A 41 -5.75 -8.06 5.99
C ILE A 41 -7.05 -7.25 6.16
N ASP A 42 -7.44 -6.91 7.38
CA ASP A 42 -8.66 -6.12 7.63
C ASP A 42 -8.48 -4.68 7.14
N ARG A 43 -7.27 -4.11 7.29
CA ARG A 43 -6.90 -2.81 6.73
C ARG A 43 -6.90 -2.84 5.21
N ILE A 44 -6.32 -3.86 4.58
CA ILE A 44 -6.40 -4.04 3.11
C ILE A 44 -7.86 -4.11 2.63
N ILE A 45 -8.70 -4.90 3.31
CA ILE A 45 -10.13 -5.01 2.97
C ILE A 45 -10.84 -3.66 3.13
N ALA A 46 -10.59 -2.94 4.23
CA ALA A 46 -11.21 -1.66 4.50
C ALA A 46 -10.81 -0.60 3.45
N GLU A 47 -9.52 -0.54 3.13
CA GLU A 47 -8.94 0.32 2.11
C GLU A 47 -9.59 0.03 0.74
N SER A 48 -9.60 -1.23 0.32
CA SER A 48 -10.18 -1.66 -0.97
C SER A 48 -11.65 -1.36 -1.09
N ARG A 49 -12.41 -1.46 0.00
CA ARG A 49 -13.83 -1.08 0.02
C ARG A 49 -14.02 0.43 -0.04
N ARG A 50 -13.21 1.19 0.70
CA ARG A 50 -13.35 2.64 0.83
C ARG A 50 -12.98 3.36 -0.45
N PHE A 51 -11.88 2.98 -1.08
CA PHE A 51 -11.35 3.67 -2.26
C PHE A 51 -11.59 2.90 -3.56
N GLN A 52 -12.30 1.76 -3.50
CA GLN A 52 -12.61 0.92 -4.66
C GLN A 52 -11.36 0.53 -5.47
N HIS A 53 -10.21 0.45 -4.81
CA HIS A 53 -8.94 0.05 -5.39
C HIS A 53 -8.70 -1.43 -5.11
N CYS A 54 -8.18 -2.16 -6.09
CA CYS A 54 -7.91 -3.59 -5.94
C CYS A 54 -6.43 -3.91 -5.78
N LEU A 55 -5.55 -2.92 -5.79
CA LEU A 55 -4.10 -3.09 -5.73
C LEU A 55 -3.67 -3.93 -4.52
N ALA A 56 -3.86 -3.44 -3.29
CA ALA A 56 -3.41 -4.15 -2.09
C ALA A 56 -4.05 -5.54 -1.96
N ALA A 57 -5.31 -5.69 -2.37
CA ALA A 57 -6.00 -6.97 -2.41
C ALA A 57 -5.35 -7.95 -3.39
N SER A 58 -5.00 -7.49 -4.59
CA SER A 58 -4.44 -8.34 -5.65
C SER A 58 -3.03 -8.85 -5.31
N PHE A 59 -2.31 -8.13 -4.46
CA PHE A 59 -0.97 -8.46 -4.01
C PHE A 59 -0.91 -9.01 -2.57
N ALA A 60 -2.05 -9.26 -1.93
CA ALA A 60 -2.11 -9.63 -0.51
C ALA A 60 -1.25 -10.87 -0.16
N GLU A 61 -1.25 -11.90 -1.00
CA GLU A 61 -0.40 -13.08 -0.78
C GLU A 61 1.09 -12.71 -0.79
N ARG A 62 1.52 -11.85 -1.72
CA ARG A 62 2.92 -11.37 -1.81
C ARG A 62 3.28 -10.44 -0.66
N ILE A 63 2.33 -9.64 -0.20
CA ILE A 63 2.51 -8.78 0.97
C ILE A 63 2.77 -9.64 2.22
N ILE A 64 2.00 -10.70 2.41
CA ILE A 64 2.13 -11.61 3.56
C ILE A 64 3.48 -12.31 3.60
N VAL A 65 4.00 -12.74 2.44
CA VAL A 65 5.34 -13.37 2.36
C VAL A 65 6.49 -12.35 2.28
N ARG A 66 6.19 -11.05 2.43
CA ARG A 66 7.16 -9.94 2.39
C ARG A 66 7.91 -9.87 1.06
N GLU A 67 7.25 -10.13 -0.06
CA GLU A 67 7.78 -9.86 -1.41
C GLU A 67 7.19 -8.57 -2.01
N TYR A 68 6.17 -8.02 -1.33
CA TYR A 68 5.49 -6.81 -1.73
C TYR A 68 5.13 -5.98 -0.50
N ALA A 69 5.03 -4.67 -0.67
CA ALA A 69 4.54 -3.74 0.34
C ALA A 69 3.45 -2.87 -0.29
N ALA A 70 2.43 -2.54 0.48
CA ALA A 70 1.43 -1.57 0.07
C ALA A 70 1.29 -0.49 1.13
N PHE A 71 1.22 0.77 0.70
CA PHE A 71 1.08 1.93 1.58
C PHE A 71 -0.17 2.72 1.21
N HIS A 72 -0.94 3.11 2.22
CA HIS A 72 -1.90 4.19 2.10
C HIS A 72 -1.14 5.51 2.02
N MET A 73 -1.40 6.31 0.99
CA MET A 73 -0.95 7.70 0.92
C MET A 73 -2.14 8.62 1.07
N SER A 74 -2.10 9.55 2.02
CA SER A 74 -3.11 10.58 2.17
C SER A 74 -2.46 11.96 2.16
N HIS A 75 -3.00 12.86 1.35
CA HIS A 75 -2.60 14.26 1.39
C HIS A 75 -3.14 14.92 2.66
N THR A 76 -2.45 15.94 3.17
CA THR A 76 -2.82 16.66 4.41
C THR A 76 -4.17 17.37 4.34
N ASP A 77 -4.69 17.65 3.15
CA ASP A 77 -6.06 18.15 2.94
C ASP A 77 -7.16 17.06 3.11
N ALA A 78 -6.74 15.80 3.29
CA ALA A 78 -7.58 14.61 3.42
C ALA A 78 -8.57 14.38 2.24
N GLN A 79 -8.38 15.04 1.10
CA GLN A 79 -9.19 14.84 -0.10
C GLN A 79 -8.55 13.84 -1.06
N ARG A 80 -7.21 13.82 -1.10
CA ARG A 80 -6.46 12.94 -2.00
C ARG A 80 -5.93 11.74 -1.23
N HIS A 81 -6.36 10.57 -1.69
CA HIS A 81 -5.90 9.28 -1.21
C HIS A 81 -5.32 8.51 -2.39
N LEU A 82 -4.24 7.78 -2.16
CA LEU A 82 -3.65 6.87 -3.12
C LEU A 82 -3.20 5.59 -2.41
N THR A 83 -3.01 4.54 -3.19
CA THR A 83 -2.32 3.33 -2.74
C THR A 83 -1.03 3.18 -3.52
N LEU A 84 0.08 3.18 -2.80
CA LEU A 84 1.41 2.89 -3.33
C LEU A 84 1.68 1.39 -3.20
N GLY A 85 2.07 0.76 -4.30
CA GLY A 85 2.56 -0.60 -4.35
C GLY A 85 4.05 -0.64 -4.62
N CYS A 86 4.77 -1.49 -3.89
CA CYS A 86 6.21 -1.66 -4.02
C CYS A 86 6.60 -3.13 -3.99
N HIS A 87 7.55 -3.53 -4.83
CA HIS A 87 8.24 -4.79 -4.64
C HIS A 87 9.23 -4.67 -3.48
N TYR A 88 9.37 -5.73 -2.67
CA TYR A 88 10.40 -5.82 -1.65
C TYR A 88 11.40 -6.91 -2.02
N ILE A 89 12.61 -6.51 -2.40
CA ILE A 89 13.64 -7.40 -2.93
C ILE A 89 14.95 -7.08 -2.23
N ALA A 90 15.60 -8.12 -1.67
CA ALA A 90 16.90 -8.01 -1.02
C ALA A 90 17.00 -6.88 0.03
N GLY A 91 15.92 -6.65 0.78
CA GLY A 91 15.89 -5.61 1.80
C GLY A 91 15.63 -4.21 1.28
N GLN A 92 15.15 -4.05 0.04
CA GLN A 92 14.86 -2.76 -0.56
C GLN A 92 13.47 -2.72 -1.18
N LEU A 93 12.79 -1.60 -1.03
CA LEU A 93 11.57 -1.27 -1.76
C LEU A 93 11.91 -0.77 -3.16
N LEU A 94 11.18 -1.27 -4.16
CA LEU A 94 11.22 -0.80 -5.53
C LEU A 94 9.81 -0.35 -5.94
N PHE A 95 9.71 0.83 -6.54
CA PHE A 95 8.45 1.35 -7.05
C PHE A 95 7.85 0.38 -8.08
N ASP A 96 6.56 0.09 -7.94
CA ASP A 96 5.79 -0.69 -8.92
C ASP A 96 4.66 0.17 -9.49
N GLN A 97 3.79 0.70 -8.62
CA GLN A 97 2.62 1.44 -9.05
C GLN A 97 2.06 2.36 -7.98
N LEU A 98 1.40 3.43 -8.43
CA LEU A 98 0.68 4.38 -7.59
C LEU A 98 -0.69 4.65 -8.21
N GLU A 99 -1.74 4.45 -7.43
CA GLU A 99 -3.13 4.52 -7.89
C GLU A 99 -4.00 5.38 -6.98
N TYR A 100 -4.78 6.27 -7.59
CA TYR A 100 -5.94 6.90 -7.00
C TYR A 100 -7.10 5.89 -6.80
N PRO A 101 -8.16 6.29 -6.07
CA PRO A 101 -9.40 5.54 -6.00
C PRO A 101 -9.90 5.12 -7.38
N ASN A 102 -10.57 3.97 -7.43
CA ASN A 102 -11.05 3.34 -8.66
C ASN A 102 -9.95 2.89 -9.64
N ASN A 103 -8.73 2.62 -9.14
CA ASN A 103 -7.56 2.18 -9.91
C ASN A 103 -7.12 3.18 -11.00
N GLN A 104 -7.41 4.47 -10.80
CA GLN A 104 -6.91 5.51 -11.69
C GLN A 104 -5.41 5.70 -11.44
N LYS A 105 -4.59 5.70 -12.50
CA LYS A 105 -3.14 5.93 -12.35
C LYS A 105 -2.87 7.33 -11.82
N ALA A 106 -1.87 7.43 -10.94
CA ALA A 106 -1.44 8.68 -10.34
C ALA A 106 -0.84 9.65 -11.36
N LEU A 107 -0.85 10.94 -11.04
CA LEU A 107 -0.15 11.94 -11.83
C LEU A 107 1.37 11.82 -11.61
N PRO A 108 2.20 12.22 -12.59
CA PRO A 108 3.66 12.15 -12.44
C PRO A 108 4.18 12.83 -11.18
N ASP A 109 3.61 13.96 -10.78
CA ASP A 109 4.03 14.70 -9.59
C ASP A 109 3.82 13.88 -8.29
N ASP A 110 2.71 13.14 -8.19
CA ASP A 110 2.47 12.28 -7.02
C ASP A 110 3.39 11.05 -7.03
N VAL A 111 3.75 10.55 -8.21
CA VAL A 111 4.73 9.46 -8.37
C VAL A 111 6.11 9.89 -7.87
N VAL A 112 6.54 11.11 -8.17
CA VAL A 112 7.81 11.65 -7.66
C VAL A 112 7.83 11.64 -6.13
N VAL A 113 6.74 12.02 -5.47
CA VAL A 113 6.66 11.96 -3.99
C VAL A 113 6.79 10.53 -3.48
N ALA A 114 6.11 9.57 -4.12
CA ALA A 114 6.20 8.16 -3.74
C ALA A 114 7.64 7.61 -3.90
N GLU A 115 8.32 7.97 -4.99
CA GLU A 115 9.72 7.58 -5.21
C GLU A 115 10.68 8.19 -4.18
N GLN A 116 10.47 9.45 -3.79
CA GLN A 116 11.24 10.07 -2.72
C GLN A 116 11.02 9.38 -1.37
N PHE A 117 9.78 9.01 -1.06
CA PHE A 117 9.46 8.22 0.14
C PHE A 117 10.19 6.86 0.13
N ILE A 118 10.15 6.14 -0.99
CA ILE A 118 10.84 4.85 -1.15
C ILE A 118 12.35 5.03 -0.93
N ALA A 119 12.95 6.05 -1.55
CA ALA A 119 14.37 6.34 -1.42
C ALA A 119 14.74 6.64 0.05
N MET A 120 13.91 7.42 0.76
CA MET A 120 14.10 7.69 2.18
C MET A 120 14.01 6.40 3.01
N LEU A 121 12.98 5.57 2.80
CA LEU A 121 12.81 4.35 3.60
C LEU A 121 13.98 3.38 3.40
N ASN A 122 14.41 3.18 2.15
CA ASN A 122 15.54 2.34 1.79
C ASN A 122 16.88 2.79 2.40
N GLN A 123 17.03 4.07 2.75
CA GLN A 123 18.23 4.59 3.43
C GLN A 123 18.21 4.30 4.94
N THR A 124 17.04 3.99 5.50
CA THR A 124 16.83 3.76 6.93
C THR A 124 16.67 2.28 7.31
N GLN A 125 16.75 1.40 6.31
CA GLN A 125 16.71 -0.07 6.47
C GLN A 125 18.13 -0.63 6.63
#